data_AF-V4T3T8-F1
#
_entry.id   AF-V4T3T8-F1
#
_cell.length_a   1.000
_cell.length_b   1.000
_cell.length_c   1.000
_cell.angle_alpha   90.00
_cell.angle_beta   90.00
_cell.angle_gamma   90.00
#
_symmetry.space_group_name_H-M   'P 1'
#
loop_
_entity.id
_entity.type
_entity.pdbx_description
1 polymer ?
#
loop_
_entity_poly.entity_id
_entity_poly.type
_entity_poly.pdbx_seq_one_letter_code
_entity_poly.pdbx_strand_id
1 'polypeptide(L)'
;MDQYEKVEKIGEGTYGVVYKARNCVTNETIALKKIRLEQEDEGVPSTAIREISLLKEMQHGNIVRLQDVVHSEKKLYLVFEYLDLDLKKHMDSCPDFANDPRLIKTFLYQILRGIAYCHSHRVLHRDLKPQNLLIDRRTNALKLADFGLARAFGIPVRTFTHEVLKMTAFKFLNNNVLLLYQRKHSGVLGMQNFYFYNFGWPYE
;
A
#
# COMPACT_ATOMS: atom_id res chain seq x y z
N MET A 1 -6.95 11.91 -20.93
CA MET A 1 -6.29 12.70 -19.86
C MET A 1 -7.14 13.88 -19.43
N ASP A 2 -8.16 14.26 -20.20
CA ASP A 2 -8.95 15.48 -20.00
C ASP A 2 -9.81 15.46 -18.72
N GLN A 3 -10.00 14.28 -18.13
CA GLN A 3 -10.73 14.10 -16.87
C GLN A 3 -9.88 14.43 -15.61
N TYR A 4 -8.56 14.46 -15.70
CA TYR A 4 -7.69 14.63 -14.53
C TYR A 4 -6.71 15.78 -14.72
N GLU A 5 -6.86 16.83 -13.91
CA GLU A 5 -5.97 17.97 -13.88
C GLU A 5 -4.86 17.75 -12.86
N LYS A 6 -3.59 17.72 -13.32
CA LYS A 6 -2.44 17.58 -12.41
C LYS A 6 -2.18 18.89 -11.67
N VAL A 7 -2.07 18.81 -10.35
CA VAL A 7 -1.82 19.96 -9.48
C VAL A 7 -0.34 20.06 -9.14
N GLU A 8 0.21 19.00 -8.54
CA GLU A 8 1.60 19.01 -8.07
C GLU A 8 2.20 17.60 -8.04
N LYS A 9 3.54 17.51 -8.11
CA LYS A 9 4.27 16.25 -7.93
C LYS A 9 4.45 16.00 -6.44
N ILE A 10 3.96 14.87 -5.93
CA ILE A 10 4.00 14.53 -4.50
C ILE A 10 4.97 13.39 -4.18
N GLY A 11 5.45 12.66 -5.19
CA GLY A 11 6.40 11.58 -4.98
C GLY A 11 7.03 11.08 -6.27
N GLU A 12 8.18 10.45 -6.12
CA GLU A 12 8.84 9.69 -7.17
C GLU A 12 9.44 8.44 -6.55
N GLY A 13 9.16 7.29 -7.16
CA GLY A 13 9.70 6.01 -6.73
C GLY A 13 10.19 5.20 -7.91
N THR A 14 10.59 3.96 -7.62
CA THR A 14 11.12 3.02 -8.63
C THR A 14 10.14 2.82 -9.79
N TYR A 15 8.85 2.76 -9.50
CA TYR A 15 7.80 2.44 -10.47
C TYR A 15 7.25 3.65 -11.22
N GLY A 16 7.72 4.86 -10.91
CA GLY A 16 7.34 6.08 -11.59
C GLY A 16 7.03 7.27 -10.68
N VAL A 17 6.21 8.18 -11.17
CA VAL A 17 5.99 9.50 -10.55
C VAL A 17 4.54 9.63 -10.09
N VAL A 18 4.34 10.11 -8.86
CA VAL A 18 3.02 10.34 -8.28
C VAL A 18 2.73 11.83 -8.26
N TYR A 19 1.57 12.20 -8.79
CA TYR A 19 1.04 13.56 -8.79
C TYR A 19 -0.22 13.62 -7.93
N LYS A 20 -0.39 14.69 -7.17
CA LYS A 20 -1.72 15.09 -6.72
C LYS A 20 -2.45 15.71 -7.91
N ALA A 21 -3.68 15.29 -8.13
CA ALA A 21 -4.50 15.77 -9.22
C ALA A 21 -5.94 15.97 -8.75
N ARG A 22 -6.74 16.66 -9.57
CA ARG A 22 -8.16 16.89 -9.37
C ARG A 22 -8.93 16.16 -10.46
N ASN A 23 -9.95 15.40 -10.08
CA ASN A 23 -10.91 14.86 -11.04
C ASN A 23 -11.83 16.01 -11.48
N CYS A 24 -11.81 16.36 -12.76
CA CYS A 24 -12.57 17.50 -13.31
C CYS A 24 -14.09 17.28 -13.25
N VAL A 25 -14.55 16.03 -13.13
CA VAL A 25 -15.98 15.67 -13.08
C VAL A 25 -16.50 15.69 -11.64
N THR A 26 -15.80 15.04 -10.71
CA THR A 26 -16.24 14.93 -9.31
C THR A 26 -15.70 16.04 -8.41
N ASN A 27 -14.73 16.81 -8.90
CA ASN A 27 -13.96 17.81 -8.15
C ASN A 27 -13.15 17.21 -6.96
N GLU A 28 -13.03 15.90 -6.89
CA GLU A 28 -12.30 15.20 -5.84
C GLU A 28 -10.79 15.27 -6.06
N THR A 29 -10.04 15.31 -4.96
CA THR A 29 -8.58 15.20 -4.99
C THR A 29 -8.19 13.73 -5.11
N ILE A 30 -7.33 13.40 -6.07
CA ILE A 30 -6.86 12.04 -6.35
C ILE A 30 -5.33 12.00 -6.43
N ALA A 31 -4.77 10.79 -6.30
CA ALA A 31 -3.35 10.53 -6.53
C ALA A 31 -3.18 9.84 -7.89
N LEU A 32 -2.49 10.50 -8.81
CA LEU A 32 -2.24 10.02 -10.17
C LEU A 32 -0.80 9.50 -10.28
N LYS A 33 -0.64 8.17 -10.36
CA LYS A 33 0.68 7.53 -10.51
C LYS A 33 0.96 7.26 -11.98
N LYS A 34 1.88 8.02 -12.57
CA LYS A 34 2.44 7.75 -13.91
C LYS A 34 3.45 6.61 -13.79
N ILE A 35 3.16 5.50 -14.45
CA ILE A 35 4.07 4.36 -14.50
C ILE A 35 5.23 4.66 -15.45
N ARG A 36 6.46 4.30 -15.04
CA ARG A 36 7.62 4.25 -15.94
C ARG A 36 7.61 2.92 -16.68
N LEU A 37 7.70 2.97 -18.01
CA LEU A 37 7.85 1.80 -18.87
C LEU A 37 9.31 1.72 -19.29
N GLU A 38 9.93 0.54 -19.19
CA GLU A 38 11.33 0.33 -19.60
C GLU A 38 11.50 0.38 -21.12
N GLN A 39 10.46 -0.03 -21.85
CA GLN A 39 10.39 0.02 -23.32
C GLN A 39 9.26 0.96 -23.72
N GLU A 40 9.55 2.27 -23.84
CA GLU A 40 8.54 3.25 -24.27
C GLU A 40 7.98 2.91 -25.67
N ASP A 41 8.75 2.21 -26.51
CA ASP A 41 8.35 1.90 -27.89
C ASP A 41 7.37 0.74 -28.06
N GLU A 42 7.37 -0.24 -27.17
CA GLU A 42 6.47 -1.41 -27.23
C GLU A 42 5.13 -1.16 -26.51
N GLY A 43 4.98 0.00 -25.84
CA GLY A 43 3.79 0.33 -25.08
C GLY A 43 3.64 -0.53 -23.83
N VAL A 44 2.41 -0.65 -23.31
CA VAL A 44 2.14 -1.47 -22.13
C VAL A 44 1.61 -2.83 -22.55
N PRO A 45 2.21 -3.94 -22.11
CA PRO A 45 1.67 -5.28 -22.36
C PRO A 45 0.22 -5.39 -21.87
N SER A 46 -0.66 -5.96 -22.70
CA SER A 46 -2.08 -6.18 -22.34
C SER A 46 -2.24 -7.07 -21.10
N THR A 47 -1.28 -7.96 -20.85
CA THR A 47 -1.18 -8.77 -19.63
C THR A 47 -1.01 -7.90 -18.38
N ALA A 48 -0.15 -6.87 -18.42
CA ALA A 48 0.04 -5.94 -17.31
C ALA A 48 -1.23 -5.13 -17.04
N ILE A 49 -1.90 -4.64 -18.09
CA ILE A 49 -3.20 -3.94 -17.95
C ILE A 49 -4.24 -4.84 -17.29
N ARG A 50 -4.30 -6.12 -17.70
CA ARG A 50 -5.22 -7.11 -17.12
C ARG A 50 -4.92 -7.36 -15.64
N GLU A 51 -3.66 -7.55 -15.27
CA GLU A 51 -3.26 -7.77 -13.87
C GLU A 51 -3.53 -6.55 -12.99
N ILE A 52 -3.30 -5.34 -13.50
CA ILE A 52 -3.64 -4.10 -12.80
C ILE A 52 -5.15 -3.94 -12.66
N SER A 53 -5.92 -4.36 -13.67
CA SER A 53 -7.38 -4.30 -13.61
C SER A 53 -7.94 -5.20 -12.51
N LEU A 54 -7.29 -6.33 -12.21
CA LEU A 54 -7.64 -7.16 -11.04
C LEU A 54 -7.41 -6.43 -9.72
N LEU A 55 -6.45 -5.50 -9.66
CA LEU A 55 -6.26 -4.65 -8.47
C LEU A 55 -7.42 -3.66 -8.25
N LYS A 56 -8.25 -3.36 -9.27
CA LYS A 56 -9.47 -2.54 -9.08
C LYS A 56 -10.53 -3.25 -8.23
N GLU A 57 -10.51 -4.58 -8.18
CA GLU A 57 -11.45 -5.38 -7.38
C GLU A 57 -11.09 -5.38 -5.88
N MET A 58 -9.87 -4.98 -5.54
CA MET A 58 -9.39 -4.89 -4.16
C MET A 58 -10.05 -3.70 -3.45
N GLN A 59 -11.06 -3.99 -2.64
CA GLN A 59 -11.83 -2.98 -1.90
C GLN A 59 -11.83 -3.31 -0.41
N HIS A 60 -11.01 -2.59 0.35
CA HIS A 60 -10.90 -2.76 1.79
C HIS A 60 -10.54 -1.43 2.47
N GLY A 61 -11.08 -1.19 3.67
CA GLY A 61 -10.88 0.08 4.39
C GLY A 61 -9.41 0.40 4.74
N ASN A 62 -8.54 -0.62 4.76
CA ASN A 62 -7.10 -0.49 5.01
C ASN A 62 -6.23 -0.74 3.77
N ILE A 63 -6.79 -0.59 2.57
CA ILE A 63 -6.07 -0.72 1.31
C ILE A 63 -6.38 0.50 0.46
N VAL A 64 -5.35 1.10 -0.13
CA VAL A 64 -5.54 2.25 -1.02
C VAL A 64 -6.27 1.79 -2.27
N ARG A 65 -7.43 2.39 -2.51
CA ARG A 65 -8.30 2.06 -3.61
C ARG A 65 -7.75 2.56 -4.94
N LEU A 66 -7.55 1.63 -5.88
CA LEU A 66 -7.38 1.94 -7.29
C LEU A 66 -8.75 2.26 -7.89
N GLN A 67 -9.00 3.54 -8.17
CA GLN A 67 -10.26 4.02 -8.72
C GLN A 67 -10.33 3.75 -10.22
N ASP A 68 -9.24 4.04 -10.94
CA ASP A 68 -9.20 3.87 -12.39
C ASP A 68 -7.81 3.63 -12.97
N VAL A 69 -7.79 3.14 -14.22
CA VAL A 69 -6.59 2.86 -15.01
C VAL A 69 -6.73 3.59 -16.34
N VAL A 70 -5.90 4.61 -16.55
CA VAL A 70 -5.93 5.41 -17.78
C VAL A 70 -4.72 5.02 -18.64
N HIS A 71 -5.01 4.44 -19.80
CA HIS A 71 -4.01 4.15 -20.81
C HIS A 71 -4.18 5.09 -22.00
N SER A 72 -3.10 5.73 -22.42
CA SER A 72 -3.09 6.61 -23.58
C SER A 72 -1.75 6.48 -24.28
N GLU A 73 -1.77 6.00 -25.53
CA GLU A 73 -0.58 5.73 -26.34
C GLU A 73 0.45 4.86 -25.58
N LYS A 74 1.59 5.43 -25.21
CA LYS A 74 2.71 4.79 -24.52
C LYS A 74 2.77 5.15 -23.03
N LYS A 75 1.67 5.67 -22.46
CA LYS A 75 1.61 6.12 -21.06
C LYS A 75 0.51 5.39 -20.32
N LEU A 76 0.83 4.99 -19.09
CA LEU A 76 -0.10 4.37 -18.17
C LEU A 76 -0.16 5.17 -16.88
N TYR A 77 -1.38 5.51 -16.48
CA TYR A 77 -1.67 6.22 -15.25
C TYR A 77 -2.61 5.38 -14.41
N LEU A 78 -2.26 5.25 -13.13
CA LEU A 78 -3.12 4.65 -12.12
C LEU A 78 -3.72 5.76 -11.27
N VAL A 79 -5.04 5.77 -11.15
CA VAL A 79 -5.82 6.76 -10.41
C VAL A 79 -6.18 6.17 -9.07
N PHE A 80 -5.56 6.66 -8.01
CA PHE A 80 -5.82 6.22 -6.63
C PHE A 80 -6.59 7.28 -5.85
N GLU A 81 -7.27 6.85 -4.79
CA GLU A 81 -7.70 7.78 -3.75
C GLU A 81 -6.49 8.53 -3.16
N TYR A 82 -6.68 9.81 -2.81
CA TYR A 82 -5.64 10.62 -2.20
C TYR A 82 -5.67 10.49 -0.67
N LEU A 83 -4.48 10.34 -0.08
CA LEU A 83 -4.26 10.32 1.37
C LEU A 83 -3.27 11.42 1.74
N ASP A 84 -3.44 12.02 2.91
CA ASP A 84 -2.73 13.24 3.32
C ASP A 84 -1.25 12.99 3.64
N LEU A 85 -0.94 11.83 4.23
CA LEU A 85 0.37 11.52 4.75
C LEU A 85 0.76 10.08 4.53
N ASP A 86 2.06 9.84 4.52
CA ASP A 86 2.64 8.53 4.82
C ASP A 86 3.03 8.45 6.30
N LEU A 87 3.13 7.23 6.83
CA LEU A 87 3.44 6.98 8.23
C LEU A 87 4.84 7.48 8.60
N LYS A 88 5.80 7.55 7.66
CA LYS A 88 7.13 8.13 7.92
C LYS A 88 7.00 9.60 8.29
N LYS A 89 6.32 10.39 7.47
CA LYS A 89 6.05 11.81 7.75
C LYS A 89 5.27 11.99 9.04
N HIS A 90 4.30 11.11 9.33
CA HIS A 90 3.54 11.18 10.57
C HIS A 90 4.43 10.99 11.81
N MET A 91 5.31 9.98 11.80
CA MET A 91 6.27 9.76 12.88
C MET A 91 7.27 10.91 13.03
N ASP A 92 7.74 11.47 11.92
CA ASP A 92 8.71 12.58 11.94
C ASP A 92 8.11 13.88 12.51
N SER A 93 6.80 14.09 12.30
CA SER A 93 6.06 15.26 12.77
C SER A 93 5.47 15.09 14.17
N CYS A 94 5.41 13.87 14.70
CA CYS A 94 4.89 13.58 16.03
C CYS A 94 5.88 12.68 16.80
N PRO A 95 6.88 13.25 17.49
CA PRO A 95 7.87 12.48 18.25
C PRO A 95 7.23 11.60 19.33
N ASP A 96 6.12 12.06 19.92
CA ASP A 96 5.37 11.34 20.95
C ASP A 96 4.56 10.17 20.42
N PHE A 97 4.42 10.01 19.09
CA PHE A 97 3.77 8.86 18.48
C PHE A 97 4.34 7.53 19.00
N ALA A 98 5.67 7.47 19.16
CA ALA A 98 6.35 6.27 19.67
C ALA A 98 6.05 5.97 21.14
N ASN A 99 5.53 6.95 21.87
CA ASN A 99 5.19 6.88 23.30
C ASN A 99 3.70 6.64 23.55
N ASP A 100 2.86 6.52 22.52
CA ASP A 100 1.44 6.21 22.64
C ASP A 100 1.13 4.75 22.23
N PRO A 101 1.05 3.81 23.19
CA PRO A 101 0.74 2.41 22.91
C PRO A 101 -0.64 2.22 22.26
N ARG A 102 -1.61 3.10 22.52
CA ARG A 102 -2.97 2.97 21.97
C ARG A 102 -2.94 3.26 20.48
N LEU A 103 -2.28 4.34 20.08
CA LEU A 103 -2.17 4.72 18.67
C LEU A 103 -1.36 3.68 17.87
N ILE A 104 -0.26 3.19 18.44
CA ILE A 104 0.53 2.09 17.85
C ILE A 104 -0.34 0.84 17.64
N LYS A 105 -1.12 0.46 18.66
CA LYS A 105 -2.02 -0.71 18.59
C LYS A 105 -3.07 -0.55 17.49
N THR A 106 -3.66 0.63 17.37
CA THR A 106 -4.67 0.96 16.35
C THR A 106 -4.09 0.89 14.93
N PHE A 107 -2.92 1.47 14.68
CA PHE A 107 -2.28 1.39 13.36
C PHE A 107 -1.81 -0.02 13.03
N LEU A 108 -1.27 -0.77 14.01
CA LEU A 108 -0.92 -2.17 13.81
C LEU A 108 -2.14 -3.02 13.43
N TYR A 109 -3.29 -2.80 14.07
CA TYR A 109 -4.54 -3.49 13.71
C TYR A 109 -4.93 -3.25 12.26
N GLN A 110 -4.92 -1.99 11.85
CA GLN A 110 -5.27 -1.59 10.49
C GLN A 110 -4.32 -2.19 9.45
N ILE A 111 -3.01 -2.21 9.74
CA ILE A 111 -2.01 -2.88 8.88
C ILE A 111 -2.33 -4.37 8.75
N LEU A 112 -2.56 -5.06 9.87
CA LEU A 112 -2.83 -6.50 9.87
C LEU A 112 -4.14 -6.83 9.14
N ARG A 113 -5.18 -6.02 9.29
CA ARG A 113 -6.42 -6.17 8.52
C ARG A 113 -6.20 -6.03 7.02
N GLY A 114 -5.45 -5.01 6.58
CA GLY A 114 -5.11 -4.84 5.17
C GLY A 114 -4.31 -6.00 4.60
N ILE A 115 -3.33 -6.49 5.35
CA ILE A 115 -2.50 -7.65 4.97
C ILE A 115 -3.34 -8.93 4.89
N ALA A 116 -4.20 -9.19 5.88
CA ALA A 116 -5.09 -10.34 5.87
C ALA A 116 -6.01 -10.34 4.64
N TYR A 117 -6.55 -9.19 4.27
CA TYR A 117 -7.36 -9.04 3.06
C TYR A 117 -6.53 -9.28 1.79
N CYS A 118 -5.32 -8.72 1.67
CA CYS A 118 -4.43 -9.03 0.55
C CYS A 118 -4.19 -10.54 0.41
N HIS A 119 -3.94 -11.21 1.53
CA HIS A 119 -3.65 -12.63 1.54
C HIS A 119 -4.85 -13.50 1.16
N SER A 120 -6.07 -13.14 1.58
CA SER A 120 -7.28 -13.85 1.14
C SER A 120 -7.51 -13.73 -0.38
N HIS A 121 -6.98 -12.67 -1.00
CA HIS A 121 -7.00 -12.45 -2.45
C HIS A 121 -5.71 -12.96 -3.16
N ARG A 122 -4.87 -13.74 -2.47
CA ARG A 122 -3.60 -14.29 -2.99
C ARG A 122 -2.62 -13.21 -3.49
N VAL A 123 -2.70 -12.03 -2.90
CA VAL A 123 -1.80 -10.89 -3.14
C VAL A 123 -0.82 -10.78 -1.99
N LEU A 124 0.48 -10.67 -2.32
CA LEU A 124 1.54 -10.38 -1.36
C LEU A 124 2.03 -8.95 -1.58
N HIS A 125 2.11 -8.15 -0.52
CA HIS A 125 2.55 -6.76 -0.63
C HIS A 125 4.06 -6.63 -0.95
N ARG A 126 4.91 -7.42 -0.27
CA ARG A 126 6.39 -7.51 -0.47
C ARG A 126 7.24 -6.26 -0.20
N ASP A 127 6.67 -5.06 -0.14
CA ASP A 127 7.37 -3.79 0.13
C ASP A 127 6.67 -3.00 1.25
N LEU A 128 6.39 -3.66 2.38
CA LEU A 128 5.74 -3.01 3.52
C LEU A 128 6.75 -2.12 4.23
N LYS A 129 6.60 -0.81 4.17
CA LYS A 129 7.49 0.18 4.82
C LYS A 129 6.69 1.43 5.18
N PRO A 130 7.13 2.26 6.14
CA PRO A 130 6.34 3.42 6.58
C PRO A 130 5.92 4.38 5.45
N GLN A 131 6.69 4.47 4.37
CA GLN A 131 6.38 5.30 3.20
C GLN A 131 5.22 4.74 2.36
N ASN A 132 4.93 3.44 2.44
CA ASN A 132 3.82 2.78 1.75
C ASN A 132 2.59 2.58 2.66
N LEU A 133 2.63 3.11 3.87
CA LEU A 133 1.51 3.12 4.82
C LEU A 133 0.93 4.53 4.85
N LEU A 134 -0.18 4.73 4.14
CA LEU A 134 -0.79 6.05 4.00
C LEU A 134 -1.86 6.27 5.06
N ILE A 135 -2.03 7.53 5.49
CA ILE A 135 -2.93 7.93 6.56
C ILE A 135 -3.85 9.03 6.03
N ASP A 136 -5.15 8.83 6.22
CA ASP A 136 -6.17 9.87 6.14
C ASP A 136 -6.18 10.63 7.48
N ARG A 137 -5.78 11.90 7.48
CA ARG A 137 -5.69 12.72 8.70
C ARG A 137 -7.04 12.96 9.34
N ARG A 138 -8.12 13.00 8.55
CA ARG A 138 -9.47 13.30 9.05
C ARG A 138 -10.06 12.10 9.78
N THR A 139 -9.83 10.90 9.27
CA THR A 139 -10.42 9.67 9.81
C THR A 139 -9.46 8.86 10.68
N ASN A 140 -8.16 9.16 10.68
CA ASN A 140 -7.08 8.33 11.23
C ASN A 140 -7.06 6.90 10.66
N ALA A 141 -7.61 6.72 9.45
CA ALA A 141 -7.55 5.46 8.74
C ALA A 141 -6.16 5.27 8.11
N LEU A 142 -5.55 4.12 8.37
CA LEU A 142 -4.30 3.69 7.76
C LEU A 142 -4.59 2.73 6.61
N LYS A 143 -4.00 2.99 5.44
CA LYS A 143 -4.17 2.22 4.22
C LYS A 143 -2.84 1.77 3.62
N LEU A 144 -2.80 0.52 3.17
CA LEU A 144 -1.65 -0.05 2.46
C LEU A 144 -1.63 0.45 1.01
N ALA A 145 -0.52 1.04 0.57
CA ALA A 145 -0.29 1.51 -0.79
C ALA A 145 0.74 0.63 -1.53
N ASP A 146 0.85 0.79 -2.85
CA ASP A 146 1.90 0.19 -3.68
C ASP A 146 2.01 -1.36 -3.60
N PHE A 147 0.93 -2.03 -3.21
CA PHE A 147 0.85 -3.49 -3.26
C PHE A 147 0.65 -3.97 -4.71
N GLY A 148 1.31 -5.07 -5.07
CA GLY A 148 0.99 -5.81 -6.30
C GLY A 148 1.51 -5.24 -7.63
N LEU A 149 1.98 -3.99 -7.70
CA LEU A 149 2.52 -3.43 -8.95
C LEU A 149 3.72 -4.23 -9.47
N ALA A 150 4.58 -4.72 -8.58
CA ALA A 150 5.73 -5.52 -8.98
C ALA A 150 5.37 -6.90 -9.55
N ARG A 151 4.17 -7.44 -9.24
CA ARG A 151 3.66 -8.66 -9.86
C ARG A 151 3.17 -8.37 -11.28
N ALA A 152 2.40 -7.30 -11.47
CA ALA A 152 1.82 -6.91 -12.75
C ALA A 152 2.84 -6.48 -13.80
N PHE A 153 3.96 -5.89 -13.39
CA PHE A 153 4.99 -5.43 -14.33
C PHE A 153 6.13 -6.43 -14.54
N GLY A 154 6.10 -7.62 -13.92
CA GLY A 154 7.19 -8.61 -14.05
C GLY A 154 8.56 -8.14 -13.52
N ILE A 155 8.61 -7.00 -12.84
CA ILE A 155 9.84 -6.37 -12.36
C ILE A 155 10.34 -7.18 -11.15
N PRO A 156 11.62 -7.58 -11.10
CA PRO A 156 12.20 -8.27 -9.96
C PRO A 156 12.00 -7.43 -8.69
N VAL A 157 11.15 -7.91 -7.78
CA VAL A 157 10.97 -7.26 -6.47
C VAL A 157 12.29 -7.43 -5.72
N ARG A 158 13.00 -6.32 -5.47
CA ARG A 158 14.21 -6.35 -4.64
C ARG A 158 13.85 -6.95 -3.29
N THR A 159 14.67 -7.90 -2.84
CA THR A 159 14.51 -8.62 -1.59
C THR A 159 14.55 -7.66 -0.41
N PHE A 160 13.69 -7.92 0.58
CA PHE A 160 13.42 -7.21 1.84
C PHE A 160 14.43 -6.14 2.29
N THR A 161 13.94 -4.93 2.56
CA THR A 161 14.70 -3.94 3.35
C THR A 161 14.53 -4.20 4.84
N HIS A 162 15.67 -4.26 5.55
CA HIS A 162 15.79 -4.37 7.01
C HIS A 162 15.06 -3.26 7.81
N GLU A 163 14.44 -2.27 7.17
CA GLU A 163 13.81 -1.13 7.83
C GLU A 163 12.44 -1.44 8.44
N VAL A 164 11.73 -2.46 7.92
CA VAL A 164 10.47 -2.95 8.51
C VAL A 164 10.69 -3.45 9.95
N LEU A 165 11.91 -3.94 10.21
CA LEU A 165 12.34 -4.46 11.51
C LEU A 165 12.73 -3.33 12.48
N LYS A 166 12.79 -2.07 12.06
CA LYS A 166 13.20 -0.95 12.93
C LYS A 166 12.05 -0.08 13.42
N MET A 167 10.88 -0.13 12.77
CA MET A 167 9.69 0.49 13.35
C MET A 167 9.28 -0.26 14.62
N THR A 168 8.72 0.49 15.56
CA THR A 168 8.35 0.23 16.96
C THR A 168 7.62 -1.07 17.28
N ALA A 169 7.36 -1.90 16.27
CA ALA A 169 7.04 -3.30 16.40
C ALA A 169 8.19 -4.12 17.00
N PHE A 170 9.47 -3.84 16.74
CA PHE A 170 10.58 -4.70 17.22
C PHE A 170 10.86 -4.65 18.72
N LYS A 171 10.51 -3.55 19.41
CA LYS A 171 10.66 -3.46 20.86
C LYS A 171 9.59 -4.27 21.61
N PHE A 172 8.46 -4.59 20.95
CA PHE A 172 7.35 -5.39 21.50
C PHE A 172 7.23 -6.79 20.87
N LEU A 173 7.67 -6.99 19.63
CA LEU A 173 7.64 -8.24 18.88
C LEU A 173 8.89 -9.10 19.05
N ASN A 174 9.73 -8.79 20.05
CA ASN A 174 10.88 -9.63 20.37
C ASN A 174 10.38 -10.94 21.01
N ASN A 175 10.02 -11.91 20.17
CA ASN A 175 10.93 -13.03 19.94
C ASN A 175 10.43 -14.09 18.95
N ASN A 176 9.19 -14.06 18.43
CA ASN A 176 8.75 -15.18 17.56
C ASN A 176 7.84 -14.81 16.37
N VAL A 177 7.10 -13.70 16.37
CA VAL A 177 5.92 -13.57 15.50
C VAL A 177 6.24 -13.14 14.06
N LEU A 178 7.14 -12.16 13.86
CA LEU A 178 7.39 -11.60 12.52
C LEU A 178 8.43 -12.40 11.71
N LEU A 179 9.41 -13.00 12.39
CA LEU A 179 10.41 -13.86 11.76
C LEU A 179 9.81 -15.22 11.32
N LEU A 180 8.82 -15.75 12.04
CA LEU A 180 8.03 -16.89 11.58
C LEU A 180 7.16 -16.54 10.36
N TYR A 181 6.67 -15.31 10.26
CA TYR A 181 5.81 -14.85 9.17
C TYR A 181 6.54 -14.78 7.80
N GLN A 182 7.82 -14.44 7.76
CA GLN A 182 8.61 -14.47 6.51
C GLN A 182 9.18 -15.85 6.18
N ARG A 183 9.42 -16.72 7.19
CA ARG A 183 10.03 -18.06 6.99
C ARG A 183 9.03 -19.20 6.80
N LYS A 184 7.79 -19.13 7.28
CA LYS A 184 6.76 -20.17 7.09
C LYS A 184 5.78 -19.81 5.97
N HIS A 185 6.17 -20.15 4.74
CA HIS A 185 5.38 -20.77 3.67
C HIS A 185 3.84 -20.57 3.61
N SER A 186 3.38 -20.23 2.40
CA SER A 186 2.46 -21.04 1.55
C SER A 186 1.10 -21.51 2.08
N GLY A 187 0.71 -21.25 3.33
CA GLY A 187 -0.52 -21.78 3.94
C GLY A 187 -1.42 -20.66 4.46
N VAL A 188 -2.48 -20.36 3.71
CA VAL A 188 -3.37 -19.21 3.93
C VAL A 188 -4.24 -19.35 5.20
N LEU A 189 -4.53 -20.58 5.68
CA LEU A 189 -5.48 -20.79 6.78
C LEU A 189 -4.89 -20.64 8.20
N GLY A 190 -3.58 -20.81 8.40
CA GLY A 190 -2.99 -20.78 9.75
C GLY A 190 -2.78 -19.38 10.33
N MET A 191 -2.88 -18.34 9.49
CA MET A 191 -2.49 -16.97 9.83
C MET A 191 -3.57 -16.18 10.56
N GLN A 192 -4.85 -16.33 10.21
CA GLN A 192 -5.93 -15.56 10.85
C GLN A 192 -6.04 -15.87 12.35
N ASN A 193 -5.96 -17.15 12.74
CA ASN A 193 -6.09 -17.54 14.14
C ASN A 193 -4.89 -17.12 15.01
N PHE A 194 -3.70 -16.95 14.44
CA PHE A 194 -2.50 -16.66 15.25
C PHE A 194 -2.47 -15.20 15.78
N TYR A 195 -2.98 -14.24 14.99
CA TYR A 195 -2.94 -12.81 15.35
C TYR A 195 -4.05 -12.41 16.33
N PHE A 196 -5.28 -12.90 16.14
CA PHE A 196 -6.41 -12.53 17.00
C PHE A 196 -6.33 -13.20 18.38
N TYR A 197 -5.88 -14.45 18.44
CA TYR A 197 -5.80 -15.22 19.68
C TYR A 197 -4.71 -14.72 20.64
N ASN A 198 -3.57 -14.24 20.13
CA ASN A 198 -2.44 -13.79 20.97
C ASN A 198 -2.55 -12.32 21.44
N PHE A 199 -3.32 -11.48 20.75
CA PHE A 199 -3.46 -10.06 21.09
C PHE A 199 -4.81 -9.69 21.74
N GLY A 200 -5.70 -10.68 21.94
CA GLY A 200 -6.98 -10.53 22.63
C GLY A 200 -7.96 -9.63 21.88
N TRP A 201 -7.98 -9.68 20.55
CA TRP A 201 -8.88 -8.85 19.73
C TRP A 201 -10.14 -9.63 19.36
N PRO A 202 -11.33 -9.01 19.40
CA PRO A 202 -12.55 -9.69 18.99
C PRO A 202 -12.47 -10.09 17.52
N TYR A 203 -12.95 -11.29 17.22
CA TYR A 203 -13.26 -11.70 15.87
C TYR A 203 -14.53 -10.95 15.45
N GLU A 204 -14.44 -10.11 14.42
CA GLU A 204 -15.60 -9.62 13.66
C GLU A 204 -15.65 -10.34 12.32
#